data_AF-A0A179FKL1-F1
#
_entry.id   AF-A0A179FKL1-F1
#
_cell.length_a   1.000
_cell.length_b   1.000
_cell.length_c   1.000
_cell.angle_alpha   90.00
_cell.angle_beta   90.00
_cell.angle_gamma   90.00
#
_symmetry.space_group_name_H-M   'P 1'
#
loop_
_entity.id
_entity.type
_entity.pdbx_description
1 polymer ?
#
loop_
_entity_poly.entity_id
_entity_poly.type
_entity_poly.pdbx_seq_one_letter_code
_entity_poly.pdbx_strand_id
1 'polypeptide(L)'
;MRFSIPYRETPHEPILGAPTARANFCEEDYIISGLVAEFINTITNIIYVIYALRHLSRRPTKDGTLAAKAPFYGLALVGICSALFHGTLKFHAQMGDDLSMLVASSCVLYRAMTFDRTWPEIKTFTVVLVVSLATVIVYHVATDEQVVHELAFVLLIFLVGLRTRSLIKTRVKSESQQATLRRNTLFGAACFAIGYFLWQLDLRYCSQLTRYKRQVGMPWSFLLEFHGYWHVLTAIGACTFMVMVEDLTNEDKAKDRKKN
;
A
#
# COMPACT_ATOMS: atom_id res chain seq x y z
N MET A 1 -10.89 2.52 -33.17
CA MET A 1 -11.61 3.49 -32.30
C MET A 1 -11.14 4.89 -32.67
N ARG A 2 -12.02 5.89 -32.82
CA ARG A 2 -11.67 7.25 -33.30
C ARG A 2 -10.74 8.07 -32.38
N PHE A 3 -10.37 7.53 -31.21
CA PHE A 3 -9.47 8.16 -30.23
C PHE A 3 -8.49 7.12 -29.65
N SER A 4 -7.77 6.40 -30.52
CA SER A 4 -6.70 5.48 -30.10
C SER A 4 -5.39 5.91 -30.75
N ILE A 5 -4.36 6.08 -29.93
CA ILE A 5 -3.00 6.43 -30.33
C ILE A 5 -2.15 5.16 -30.21
N PRO A 6 -1.50 4.68 -31.29
CA PRO A 6 -0.62 3.54 -31.21
C PRO A 6 0.58 3.84 -30.31
N TYR A 7 1.07 2.82 -29.63
CA TYR A 7 2.35 2.92 -28.92
C TYR A 7 3.50 3.11 -29.92
N ARG A 8 4.62 3.64 -29.41
CA ARG A 8 5.86 3.66 -30.19
C ARG A 8 6.32 2.24 -30.49
N GLU A 9 6.99 2.07 -31.63
CA GLU A 9 7.64 0.79 -31.94
C GLU A 9 8.82 0.54 -31.00
N THR A 10 9.56 1.59 -30.66
CA THR A 10 10.71 1.52 -29.74
C THR A 10 10.53 2.44 -28.53
N PRO A 11 10.97 1.98 -27.34
CA PRO A 11 11.06 2.82 -26.15
C PRO A 11 11.92 4.07 -26.37
N HIS A 12 11.71 5.07 -25.52
CA HIS A 12 12.64 6.18 -25.40
C HIS A 12 13.93 5.75 -24.69
N GLU A 13 15.04 6.43 -24.98
CA GLU A 13 16.27 6.23 -24.21
C GLU A 13 16.08 6.73 -22.76
N PRO A 14 16.44 5.91 -21.74
CA PRO A 14 16.32 6.31 -20.34
C PRO A 14 17.25 7.49 -19.99
N ILE A 15 16.67 8.62 -19.60
CA ILE A 15 17.43 9.85 -19.27
C ILE A 15 18.24 9.66 -17.97
N LEU A 16 17.72 8.87 -17.03
CA LEU A 16 18.36 8.58 -15.74
C LEU A 16 19.22 7.31 -15.79
N GLY A 17 19.61 6.86 -16.99
CA GLY A 17 20.38 5.64 -17.24
C GLY A 17 19.53 4.37 -17.17
N ALA A 18 20.10 3.24 -17.60
CA ALA A 18 19.39 1.96 -17.71
C ALA A 18 18.81 1.44 -16.38
N PRO A 19 17.67 0.71 -16.39
CA PRO A 19 17.14 0.01 -15.23
C PRO A 19 18.20 -0.86 -14.53
N THR A 20 18.15 -0.88 -13.20
CA THR A 20 19.03 -1.72 -12.36
C THR A 20 18.26 -2.53 -11.32
N ALA A 21 16.96 -2.30 -11.18
CA ALA A 21 16.08 -3.08 -10.32
C ALA A 21 15.93 -4.51 -10.84
N ARG A 22 15.70 -5.44 -9.92
CA ARG A 22 15.34 -6.81 -10.24
C ARG A 22 13.86 -6.92 -10.65
N ALA A 23 13.01 -6.17 -9.96
CA ALA A 23 11.58 -6.15 -10.24
C ALA A 23 11.28 -5.25 -11.46
N ASN A 24 10.43 -5.74 -12.36
CA ASN A 24 9.94 -5.07 -13.56
C ASN A 24 8.54 -5.64 -13.87
N PHE A 25 7.57 -4.78 -14.16
CA PHE A 25 6.17 -5.16 -14.33
C PHE A 25 5.75 -5.12 -15.80
N CYS A 26 4.48 -5.35 -16.11
CA CYS A 26 4.08 -5.53 -17.50
C CYS A 26 3.83 -4.25 -18.27
N GLU A 27 3.83 -3.09 -17.61
CA GLU A 27 3.85 -1.81 -18.29
C GLU A 27 5.15 -1.67 -19.08
N GLU A 28 5.07 -1.24 -20.34
CA GLU A 28 6.26 -1.19 -21.19
C GLU A 28 7.17 -0.01 -20.79
N ASP A 29 8.40 -0.32 -20.37
CA ASP A 29 9.39 0.64 -19.93
C ASP A 29 9.67 1.76 -20.95
N TYR A 30 9.64 3.00 -20.48
CA TYR A 30 9.97 4.22 -21.22
C TYR A 30 9.22 4.37 -22.55
N ILE A 31 8.06 3.71 -22.71
CA ILE A 31 7.32 3.71 -23.98
C ILE A 31 6.59 5.05 -24.23
N ILE A 32 6.24 5.76 -23.16
CA ILE A 32 5.57 7.08 -23.19
C ILE A 32 6.58 8.22 -23.05
N SER A 33 7.65 8.03 -22.25
CA SER A 33 8.63 9.07 -21.93
C SER A 33 9.98 8.45 -21.55
N GLY A 34 11.10 9.12 -21.87
CA GLY A 34 12.44 8.73 -21.41
C GLY A 34 12.72 9.07 -19.94
N LEU A 35 11.84 9.84 -19.28
CA LEU A 35 11.99 10.24 -17.87
C LEU A 35 11.29 9.27 -16.89
N VAL A 36 10.19 8.64 -17.32
CA VAL A 36 9.34 7.79 -16.48
C VAL A 36 9.26 6.42 -17.13
N ALA A 37 9.78 5.41 -16.45
CA ALA A 37 9.84 4.04 -16.97
C ALA A 37 8.44 3.45 -17.15
N GLU A 38 7.69 3.27 -16.06
CA GLU A 38 6.33 2.73 -16.11
C GLU A 38 5.34 3.86 -15.75
N PHE A 39 4.73 4.48 -16.77
CA PHE A 39 3.97 5.72 -16.61
C PHE A 39 2.72 5.57 -15.73
N ILE A 40 1.86 4.59 -16.00
CA ILE A 40 0.63 4.33 -15.27
C ILE A 40 0.95 3.83 -13.85
N ASN A 41 1.89 2.91 -13.71
CA ASN A 41 2.36 2.43 -12.42
C ASN A 41 2.94 3.58 -11.58
N THR A 42 3.63 4.54 -12.20
CA THR A 42 4.14 5.74 -11.51
C THR A 42 3.02 6.68 -11.05
N ILE A 43 2.10 7.07 -11.95
CA ILE A 43 1.10 8.11 -11.60
C ILE A 43 0.01 7.60 -10.66
N THR A 44 -0.33 6.31 -10.70
CA THR A 44 -1.36 5.70 -9.84
C THR A 44 -0.99 5.79 -8.35
N ASN A 45 0.31 5.89 -8.04
CA ASN A 45 0.81 6.07 -6.69
C ASN A 45 0.42 7.41 -6.02
N ILE A 46 -0.03 8.40 -6.79
CA ILE A 46 -0.57 9.65 -6.24
C ILE A 46 -1.75 9.42 -5.31
N ILE A 47 -2.49 8.32 -5.49
CA ILE A 47 -3.67 7.99 -4.70
C ILE A 47 -3.31 7.76 -3.22
N TYR A 48 -2.18 7.11 -2.93
CA TYR A 48 -1.67 6.97 -1.55
C TYR A 48 -1.44 8.33 -0.89
N VAL A 49 -0.76 9.23 -1.61
CA VAL A 49 -0.42 10.57 -1.14
C VAL A 49 -1.69 11.40 -0.92
N ILE A 50 -2.64 11.36 -1.84
CA ILE A 50 -3.93 12.06 -1.72
C ILE A 50 -4.70 11.58 -0.48
N TYR A 51 -4.81 10.27 -0.24
CA TYR A 51 -5.49 9.75 0.93
C TYR A 51 -4.80 10.16 2.23
N ALA A 52 -3.47 10.07 2.27
CA ALA A 52 -2.68 10.50 3.42
C ALA A 52 -2.88 11.98 3.73
N LEU A 53 -2.71 12.87 2.75
CA LEU A 53 -2.84 14.31 2.92
C LEU A 53 -4.26 14.71 3.28
N ARG A 54 -5.29 14.17 2.61
CA ARG A 54 -6.71 14.44 2.94
C ARG A 54 -7.03 14.08 4.38
N HIS A 55 -6.44 13.00 4.91
CA HIS A 55 -6.62 12.64 6.32
C HIS A 55 -5.90 13.62 7.24
N LEU A 56 -4.61 13.90 6.97
CA LEU A 56 -3.78 14.80 7.78
C LEU A 56 -4.33 16.23 7.83
N SER A 57 -4.89 16.75 6.73
CA SER A 57 -5.46 18.11 6.67
C SER A 57 -6.78 18.27 7.42
N ARG A 58 -7.55 17.20 7.63
CA ARG A 58 -8.85 17.27 8.31
C ARG A 58 -8.76 17.18 9.83
N ARG A 59 -7.57 16.91 10.38
CA ARG A 59 -7.35 16.88 11.83
C ARG A 59 -6.76 18.20 12.32
N PRO A 60 -7.43 18.92 13.25
CA PRO A 60 -6.82 20.07 13.89
C PRO A 60 -5.55 19.64 14.65
N THR A 61 -4.52 20.46 14.56
CA THR A 61 -3.17 20.26 15.11
C THR A 61 -3.11 20.04 16.62
N LYS A 62 -4.22 20.23 17.35
CA LYS A 62 -4.26 20.21 18.82
C LYS A 62 -4.45 18.82 19.45
N ASP A 63 -4.96 17.81 18.72
CA ASP A 63 -5.43 16.55 19.34
C ASP A 63 -4.73 15.26 18.85
N GLY A 64 -3.74 15.36 17.95
CA GLY A 64 -3.11 14.18 17.33
C GLY A 64 -1.66 14.00 17.74
N THR A 65 -1.38 13.07 18.67
CA THR A 65 -0.01 12.62 18.96
C THR A 65 0.68 12.15 17.67
N LEU A 66 2.00 12.28 17.57
CA LEU A 66 2.76 11.82 16.40
C LEU A 66 2.44 10.35 16.05
N ALA A 67 2.21 9.52 17.08
CA ALA A 67 1.79 8.13 16.94
C ALA A 67 0.42 7.93 16.24
N ALA A 68 -0.49 8.90 16.31
CA ALA A 68 -1.74 8.87 15.55
C ALA A 68 -1.56 9.21 14.07
N LYS A 69 -0.62 10.11 13.77
CA LYS A 69 -0.34 10.55 12.39
C LYS A 69 0.62 9.63 11.65
N ALA A 70 1.45 8.86 12.37
CA ALA A 70 2.49 8.00 11.81
C ALA A 70 2.00 7.05 10.70
N PRO A 71 0.85 6.35 10.82
CA PRO A 71 0.34 5.51 9.72
C PRO A 71 0.10 6.27 8.41
N PHE A 72 -0.39 7.52 8.49
CA PHE A 72 -0.68 8.32 7.30
C PHE A 72 0.58 8.93 6.68
N TYR A 73 1.59 9.27 7.49
CA TYR A 73 2.92 9.58 6.95
C TYR A 73 3.54 8.36 6.26
N GLY A 74 3.39 7.17 6.84
CA GLY A 74 3.78 5.91 6.21
C GLY A 74 3.07 5.67 4.88
N LEU A 75 1.76 5.93 4.81
CA LEU A 75 0.99 5.82 3.56
C LEU A 75 1.51 6.77 2.46
N ALA A 76 1.80 8.03 2.81
CA ALA A 76 2.40 8.97 1.86
C ALA A 76 3.79 8.52 1.41
N LEU A 77 4.60 7.98 2.33
CA LEU A 77 5.93 7.47 2.03
C LEU A 77 5.88 6.31 1.04
N VAL A 78 4.95 5.37 1.20
CA VAL A 78 4.71 4.27 0.23
C VAL A 78 4.46 4.84 -1.16
N GLY A 79 3.51 5.78 -1.30
CA GLY A 79 3.23 6.37 -2.61
C GLY A 79 4.43 7.09 -3.23
N ILE A 80 5.23 7.79 -2.44
CA ILE A 80 6.42 8.50 -2.95
C ILE A 80 7.51 7.51 -3.37
N CYS A 81 7.82 6.53 -2.52
CA CYS A 81 8.84 5.53 -2.83
C CYS A 81 8.45 4.66 -4.03
N SER A 82 7.19 4.22 -4.11
CA SER A 82 6.68 3.45 -5.23
C SER A 82 6.67 4.25 -6.53
N ALA A 83 6.26 5.52 -6.51
CA ALA A 83 6.37 6.39 -7.68
C ALA A 83 7.82 6.58 -8.14
N LEU A 84 8.77 6.72 -7.21
CA LEU A 84 10.19 6.80 -7.55
C LEU A 84 10.72 5.49 -8.13
N PHE A 85 10.27 4.35 -7.62
CA PHE A 85 10.64 3.05 -8.14
C PHE A 85 10.11 2.85 -9.56
N HIS A 86 8.80 2.93 -9.77
CA HIS A 86 8.19 2.77 -11.10
C HIS A 86 8.64 3.83 -12.10
N GLY A 87 9.00 5.03 -11.62
CA GLY A 87 9.53 6.08 -12.48
C GLY A 87 10.94 5.79 -12.99
N THR A 88 11.76 5.04 -12.26
CA THR A 88 13.20 4.93 -12.53
C THR A 88 13.73 3.51 -12.73
N LEU A 89 13.01 2.50 -12.21
CA LEU A 89 13.41 1.09 -12.15
C LEU A 89 14.84 0.90 -11.62
N LYS A 90 15.18 1.62 -10.55
CA LYS A 90 16.50 1.53 -9.89
C LYS A 90 16.42 0.66 -8.65
N PHE A 91 17.46 -0.13 -8.43
CA PHE A 91 17.59 -1.00 -7.24
C PHE A 91 17.31 -0.26 -5.93
N HIS A 92 17.94 0.90 -5.69
CA HIS A 92 17.72 1.64 -4.44
C HIS A 92 16.30 2.21 -4.31
N ALA A 93 15.64 2.51 -5.44
CA ALA A 93 14.25 2.94 -5.43
C ALA A 93 13.30 1.76 -5.15
N GLN A 94 13.58 0.58 -5.72
CA GLN A 94 12.90 -0.68 -5.39
C GLN A 94 12.97 -0.96 -3.89
N MET A 95 14.17 -0.92 -3.30
CA MET A 95 14.35 -1.08 -1.85
C MET A 95 13.56 -0.02 -1.07
N GLY A 96 13.54 1.23 -1.54
CA GLY A 96 12.75 2.29 -0.92
C GLY A 96 11.26 1.97 -0.90
N ASP A 97 10.71 1.44 -1.98
CA ASP A 97 9.31 1.03 -2.09
C ASP A 97 9.00 -0.14 -1.14
N ASP A 98 9.72 -1.26 -1.31
CA ASP A 98 9.53 -2.49 -0.53
C ASP A 98 9.64 -2.22 0.99
N LEU A 99 10.68 -1.49 1.43
CA LEU A 99 10.87 -1.20 2.85
C LEU A 99 9.76 -0.27 3.38
N SER A 100 9.31 0.70 2.59
CA SER A 100 8.26 1.63 3.02
C SER A 100 6.93 0.91 3.29
N MET A 101 6.61 -0.13 2.52
CA MET A 101 5.41 -0.95 2.72
C MET A 101 5.43 -1.70 4.06
N LEU A 102 6.58 -2.29 4.43
CA LEU A 102 6.77 -2.97 5.71
C LEU A 102 6.68 -1.98 6.87
N VAL A 103 7.36 -0.83 6.77
CA VAL A 103 7.34 0.21 7.80
C VAL A 103 5.92 0.75 8.02
N ALA A 104 5.22 1.14 6.96
CA ALA A 104 3.86 1.67 7.06
C ALA A 104 2.89 0.65 7.69
N SER A 105 2.95 -0.61 7.25
CA SER A 105 2.12 -1.69 7.80
C SER A 105 2.44 -1.97 9.27
N SER A 106 3.73 -1.94 9.63
CA SER A 106 4.16 -2.11 11.01
C SER A 106 3.66 -1.00 11.94
N CYS A 107 3.58 0.26 11.48
CA CYS A 107 3.02 1.36 12.27
C CYS A 107 1.53 1.13 12.58
N VAL A 108 0.76 0.62 11.61
CA VAL A 108 -0.66 0.28 11.81
C VAL A 108 -0.80 -0.88 12.79
N LEU A 109 -0.03 -1.94 12.60
CA LEU A 109 -0.05 -3.11 13.47
C LEU A 109 0.36 -2.74 14.90
N TYR A 110 1.43 -1.96 15.05
CA TYR A 110 1.92 -1.48 16.33
C TYR A 110 0.82 -0.76 17.10
N ARG A 111 0.16 0.21 16.47
CA ARG A 111 -0.97 0.93 17.06
C ARG A 111 -2.10 -0.02 17.47
N ALA A 112 -2.47 -0.97 16.62
CA ALA A 112 -3.57 -1.89 16.89
C ALA A 112 -3.24 -2.89 18.02
N MET A 113 -1.98 -3.32 18.14
CA MET A 113 -1.54 -4.34 19.09
C MET A 113 -1.20 -3.77 20.47
N THR A 114 -0.64 -2.57 20.53
CA THR A 114 -0.19 -1.92 21.78
C THR A 114 -1.27 -1.14 22.50
N PHE A 115 -2.38 -0.84 21.83
CA PHE A 115 -3.51 -0.16 22.46
C PHE A 115 -4.08 -0.97 23.63
N ASP A 116 -4.27 -0.30 24.78
CA ASP A 116 -4.83 -0.87 26.01
C ASP A 116 -4.02 -2.06 26.55
N ARG A 117 -2.69 -2.00 26.40
CA ARG A 117 -1.73 -3.02 26.87
C ARG A 117 -0.83 -2.47 27.97
N THR A 118 -0.33 -3.39 28.80
CA THR A 118 0.64 -3.07 29.84
C THR A 118 2.03 -2.79 29.25
N TRP A 119 2.85 -2.01 29.94
CA TRP A 119 4.22 -1.71 29.49
C TRP A 119 5.07 -2.95 29.16
N PRO A 120 5.05 -4.05 29.95
CA PRO A 120 5.78 -5.27 29.59
C PRO A 120 5.29 -5.92 28.30
N GLU A 121 3.97 -5.96 28.06
CA GLU A 121 3.41 -6.48 26.81
C GLU A 121 3.82 -5.62 25.61
N ILE A 122 3.73 -4.29 25.75
CA ILE A 122 4.15 -3.34 24.70
C ILE A 122 5.63 -3.52 24.40
N LYS A 123 6.49 -3.59 25.42
CA LYS A 123 7.94 -3.77 25.25
C LYS A 123 8.25 -5.06 24.52
N THR A 124 7.67 -6.18 24.95
CA THR A 124 7.87 -7.48 24.32
C THR A 124 7.42 -7.47 22.86
N PHE A 125 6.22 -6.96 22.58
CA PHE A 125 5.72 -6.86 21.21
C PHE A 125 6.61 -5.95 20.34
N THR A 126 7.07 -4.81 20.87
CA THR A 126 7.95 -3.88 20.17
C THR A 126 9.27 -4.55 19.78
N VAL A 127 9.91 -5.25 20.73
CA VAL A 127 11.19 -5.95 20.48
C VAL A 127 11.00 -7.03 19.42
N VAL A 128 9.95 -7.86 19.54
CA VAL A 128 9.65 -8.91 18.55
C VAL A 128 9.43 -8.29 17.17
N LEU A 129 8.58 -7.27 17.06
CA LEU A 129 8.27 -6.63 15.78
C LEU A 129 9.52 -6.02 15.13
N VAL A 130 10.32 -5.26 15.90
CA VAL A 130 11.54 -4.60 15.38
C VAL A 130 12.58 -5.62 14.95
N VAL A 131 12.83 -6.66 15.76
CA VAL A 131 13.80 -7.71 15.40
C VAL A 131 13.33 -8.46 14.15
N SER A 132 12.06 -8.88 14.09
CA SER A 132 11.53 -9.56 12.89
C SER A 132 11.61 -8.70 11.63
N LEU A 133 11.26 -7.41 11.71
CA LEU A 133 11.36 -6.50 10.58
C LEU A 133 12.82 -6.27 10.17
N ALA A 134 13.73 -6.06 11.13
CA ALA A 134 15.14 -5.90 10.83
C ALA A 134 15.71 -7.14 10.14
N THR A 135 15.36 -8.35 10.59
CA THR A 135 15.77 -9.60 9.94
C THR A 135 15.26 -9.70 8.51
N VAL A 136 13.96 -9.44 8.27
CA VAL A 136 13.38 -9.47 6.92
C VAL A 136 14.02 -8.42 6.01
N ILE A 137 14.20 -7.20 6.50
CA ILE A 137 14.79 -6.09 5.73
C ILE A 137 16.24 -6.39 5.38
N VAL A 138 17.06 -6.82 6.35
CA VAL A 138 18.47 -7.15 6.10
C VAL A 138 18.58 -8.30 5.11
N TYR A 139 17.76 -9.34 5.26
CA TYR A 139 17.73 -10.46 4.31
C TYR A 139 17.36 -9.99 2.89
N HIS A 140 16.29 -9.21 2.77
CA HIS A 140 15.78 -8.71 1.49
C HIS A 140 16.80 -7.81 0.78
N VAL A 141 17.40 -6.84 1.49
CA VAL A 141 18.43 -5.95 0.93
C VAL A 141 19.70 -6.72 0.55
N ALA A 142 20.10 -7.74 1.32
CA ALA A 142 21.32 -8.49 1.06
C ALA A 142 21.18 -9.52 -0.08
N THR A 143 19.96 -10.01 -0.33
CA THR A 143 19.72 -11.08 -1.31
C THR A 143 19.00 -10.61 -2.57
N ASP A 144 18.43 -9.40 -2.55
CA ASP A 144 17.56 -8.86 -3.60
C ASP A 144 16.48 -9.89 -4.00
N GLU A 145 15.89 -10.52 -2.98
CA GLU A 145 14.89 -11.59 -3.10
C GLU A 145 13.53 -11.09 -2.59
N GLN A 146 12.48 -11.23 -3.39
CA GLN A 146 11.18 -10.58 -3.15
C GLN A 146 10.20 -11.42 -2.30
N VAL A 147 10.27 -12.76 -2.38
CA VAL A 147 9.27 -13.66 -1.77
C VAL A 147 9.20 -13.49 -0.26
N VAL A 148 10.33 -13.40 0.44
CA VAL A 148 10.32 -13.21 1.90
C VAL A 148 9.71 -11.85 2.28
N HIS A 149 9.99 -10.80 1.51
CA HIS A 149 9.37 -9.48 1.69
C HIS A 149 7.85 -9.55 1.50
N GLU A 150 7.38 -10.16 0.41
CA GLU A 150 5.95 -10.30 0.10
C GLU A 150 5.19 -11.07 1.19
N LEU A 151 5.75 -12.20 1.64
CA LEU A 151 5.15 -13.01 2.69
C LEU A 151 5.07 -12.24 4.01
N ALA A 152 6.12 -11.48 4.36
CA ALA A 152 6.11 -10.63 5.55
C ALA A 152 5.05 -9.51 5.44
N PHE A 153 4.94 -8.86 4.28
CA PHE A 153 3.94 -7.84 4.03
C PHE A 153 2.51 -8.39 4.14
N VAL A 154 2.22 -9.52 3.50
CA VAL A 154 0.92 -10.20 3.59
C VAL A 154 0.60 -10.59 5.04
N LEU A 155 1.57 -11.11 5.78
CA LEU A 155 1.40 -11.45 7.20
C LEU A 155 1.06 -10.22 8.04
N LEU A 156 1.74 -9.08 7.85
CA LEU A 156 1.44 -7.84 8.56
C LEU A 156 0.00 -7.36 8.31
N ILE A 157 -0.43 -7.34 7.04
CA ILE A 157 -1.80 -6.96 6.68
C ILE A 157 -2.82 -7.91 7.31
N PHE A 158 -2.55 -9.21 7.26
CA PHE A 158 -3.41 -10.23 7.86
C PHE A 158 -3.57 -10.03 9.37
N LEU A 159 -2.46 -9.79 10.09
CA LEU A 159 -2.48 -9.51 11.53
C LEU A 159 -3.23 -8.20 11.86
N VAL A 160 -3.08 -7.15 11.04
CA VAL A 160 -3.87 -5.92 11.17
C VAL A 160 -5.36 -6.23 11.02
N GLY A 161 -5.74 -7.04 10.03
CA GLY A 161 -7.12 -7.47 9.81
C GLY A 161 -7.70 -8.22 11.00
N LEU A 162 -6.98 -9.22 11.52
CA LEU A 162 -7.39 -9.99 12.70
C LEU A 162 -7.55 -9.10 13.94
N ARG A 163 -6.57 -8.22 14.19
CA ARG A 163 -6.60 -7.33 15.35
C ARG A 163 -7.72 -6.30 15.24
N THR A 164 -7.97 -5.76 14.04
CA THR A 164 -9.09 -4.85 13.79
C THR A 164 -10.43 -5.53 14.11
N ARG A 165 -10.64 -6.77 13.66
CA ARG A 165 -11.85 -7.55 13.99
C ARG A 165 -12.00 -7.78 15.50
N SER A 166 -10.90 -8.09 16.18
CA SER A 166 -10.87 -8.24 17.64
C SER A 166 -11.28 -6.93 18.34
N LEU A 167 -10.71 -5.80 17.94
CA LEU A 167 -11.04 -4.47 18.49
C LEU A 167 -12.51 -4.09 18.26
N ILE A 168 -13.08 -4.38 17.08
CA ILE A 168 -14.50 -4.15 16.82
C ILE A 168 -15.36 -4.90 17.83
N LYS A 169 -15.08 -6.19 18.06
CA LYS A 169 -15.85 -7.04 18.97
C LYS A 169 -15.78 -6.56 20.42
N THR A 170 -14.63 -6.07 20.87
CA THR A 170 -14.42 -5.68 22.28
C THR A 170 -14.81 -4.23 22.58
N ARG A 171 -14.71 -3.33 21.60
CA ARG A 171 -14.86 -1.87 21.82
C ARG A 171 -16.19 -1.29 21.37
N VAL A 172 -16.94 -1.99 20.52
CA VAL A 172 -18.17 -1.45 19.92
C VAL A 172 -19.34 -2.28 20.42
N LYS A 173 -20.21 -1.69 21.26
CA LYS A 173 -21.38 -2.39 21.81
C LYS A 173 -22.57 -2.39 20.86
N SER A 174 -22.80 -1.28 20.17
CA SER A 174 -23.92 -1.13 19.23
C SER A 174 -23.79 -2.09 18.04
N GLU A 175 -24.80 -2.93 17.83
CA GLU A 175 -24.82 -3.90 16.73
C GLU A 175 -24.79 -3.22 15.35
N SER A 176 -25.50 -2.10 15.20
CA SER A 176 -25.53 -1.33 13.95
C SER A 176 -24.14 -0.78 13.57
N GLN A 177 -23.39 -0.28 14.56
CA GLN A 177 -22.03 0.20 14.36
C GLN A 177 -21.06 -0.96 14.08
N GLN A 178 -21.20 -2.09 14.79
CA GLN A 178 -20.42 -3.29 14.50
C GLN A 178 -20.65 -3.78 13.07
N ALA A 179 -21.90 -3.85 12.61
CA ALA A 179 -22.23 -4.27 11.25
C ALA A 179 -21.56 -3.36 10.20
N THR A 180 -21.60 -2.05 10.44
CA THR A 180 -20.94 -1.06 9.56
C THR A 180 -19.42 -1.26 9.52
N LEU A 181 -18.76 -1.42 10.67
CA LEU A 181 -17.31 -1.64 10.74
C LEU A 181 -16.88 -2.98 10.15
N ARG A 182 -17.69 -4.03 10.31
CA ARG A 182 -17.46 -5.34 9.66
C ARG A 182 -17.57 -5.22 8.14
N ARG A 183 -18.55 -4.48 7.61
CA ARG A 183 -18.67 -4.20 6.18
C ARG A 183 -17.44 -3.44 5.67
N ASN A 184 -16.97 -2.43 6.40
CA ASN A 184 -15.76 -1.68 6.03
C ASN A 184 -14.50 -2.57 6.08
N THR A 185 -14.43 -3.49 7.05
CA THR A 185 -13.34 -4.49 7.12
C THR A 185 -13.37 -5.41 5.90
N LEU A 186 -14.54 -5.92 5.51
CA LEU A 186 -14.70 -6.76 4.33
C LEU A 186 -14.36 -5.98 3.06
N PHE A 187 -14.81 -4.73 2.94
CA PHE A 187 -14.49 -3.87 1.81
C PHE A 187 -12.98 -3.65 1.66
N GLY A 188 -12.30 -3.24 2.74
CA GLY A 188 -10.85 -3.04 2.71
C GLY A 188 -10.09 -4.33 2.38
N ALA A 189 -10.49 -5.47 2.95
CA ALA A 189 -9.90 -6.77 2.64
C ALA A 189 -10.14 -7.19 1.19
N ALA A 190 -11.33 -6.92 0.64
CA ALA A 190 -11.65 -7.18 -0.76
C ALA A 190 -10.80 -6.31 -1.70
N CYS A 191 -10.56 -5.04 -1.37
CA CYS A 191 -9.65 -4.20 -2.14
C CYS A 191 -8.24 -4.81 -2.21
N PHE A 192 -7.67 -5.24 -1.08
CA PHE A 192 -6.37 -5.93 -1.07
C PHE A 192 -6.39 -7.22 -1.88
N ALA A 193 -7.41 -8.06 -1.72
CA ALA A 193 -7.51 -9.34 -2.41
C ALA A 193 -7.67 -9.19 -3.93
N ILE A 194 -8.54 -8.27 -4.38
CA ILE A 194 -8.74 -7.98 -5.80
C ILE A 194 -7.47 -7.34 -6.38
N GLY A 195 -6.86 -6.40 -5.66
CA GLY A 195 -5.58 -5.82 -6.07
C GLY A 195 -4.53 -6.90 -6.27
N TYR A 196 -4.34 -7.78 -5.27
CA TYR A 196 -3.36 -8.87 -5.33
C TYR A 196 -3.63 -9.79 -6.52
N PHE A 197 -4.89 -10.12 -6.76
CA PHE A 197 -5.29 -10.91 -7.91
C PHE A 197 -4.93 -10.24 -9.24
N LEU A 198 -5.21 -8.94 -9.40
CA LEU A 198 -4.84 -8.19 -10.60
C LEU A 198 -3.32 -8.13 -10.79
N TRP A 199 -2.57 -7.89 -9.71
CA TRP A 199 -1.11 -7.94 -9.74
C TRP A 199 -0.57 -9.30 -10.19
N GLN A 200 -1.13 -10.40 -9.70
CA GLN A 200 -0.75 -11.75 -10.13
C GLN A 200 -1.09 -12.02 -11.60
N LEU A 201 -2.22 -11.48 -12.09
CA LEU A 201 -2.56 -11.55 -13.52
C LEU A 201 -1.56 -10.77 -14.38
N ASP A 202 -1.13 -9.59 -13.92
CA ASP A 202 -0.10 -8.78 -14.56
C ASP A 202 1.16 -9.63 -14.77
N LEU A 203 1.73 -10.14 -13.67
CA LEU A 203 2.96 -10.94 -13.70
C LEU A 203 2.85 -12.21 -14.56
N ARG A 204 1.71 -12.92 -14.51
CA ARG A 204 1.57 -14.24 -15.16
C ARG A 204 1.24 -14.15 -16.66
N TYR A 205 0.51 -13.11 -17.07
CA TYR A 205 0.01 -12.96 -18.44
C TYR A 205 0.60 -11.75 -19.17
N CYS A 206 1.77 -11.30 -18.73
CA CYS A 206 2.49 -10.14 -19.24
C CYS A 206 2.53 -10.05 -20.77
N SER A 207 3.01 -11.11 -21.43
CA SER A 207 3.15 -11.11 -22.90
C SER A 207 1.81 -10.94 -23.64
N GLN A 208 0.73 -11.49 -23.08
CA GLN A 208 -0.61 -11.41 -23.64
C GLN A 208 -1.20 -10.03 -23.40
N LEU A 209 -1.06 -9.50 -22.18
CA LEU A 209 -1.49 -8.16 -21.81
C LEU A 209 -0.80 -7.11 -22.69
N THR A 210 0.53 -7.17 -22.84
CA THR A 210 1.28 -6.24 -23.70
C THR A 210 0.81 -6.29 -25.15
N ARG A 211 0.55 -7.49 -25.70
CA ARG A 211 -0.02 -7.62 -27.05
C ARG A 211 -1.40 -6.95 -27.15
N TYR A 212 -2.28 -7.16 -26.19
CA TYR A 212 -3.59 -6.51 -26.18
C TYR A 212 -3.49 -4.99 -26.01
N LYS A 213 -2.60 -4.51 -25.15
CA LYS A 213 -2.33 -3.08 -24.96
C LYS A 213 -1.91 -2.41 -26.28
N ARG A 214 -0.98 -3.03 -27.02
CA ARG A 214 -0.55 -2.53 -28.33
C ARG A 214 -1.65 -2.56 -29.39
N GLN A 215 -2.53 -3.56 -29.38
CA GLN A 215 -3.68 -3.64 -30.30
C GLN A 215 -4.77 -2.59 -30.00
N VAL A 216 -5.01 -2.32 -28.72
CA VAL A 216 -6.03 -1.37 -28.26
C VAL A 216 -5.55 0.07 -28.43
N GLY A 217 -4.28 0.35 -28.12
CA GLY A 217 -3.66 1.67 -28.14
C GLY A 217 -4.12 2.59 -26.99
N MET A 218 -3.39 3.69 -26.81
CA MET A 218 -3.62 4.65 -25.74
C MET A 218 -4.82 5.57 -26.04
N PRO A 219 -5.56 6.04 -25.01
CA PRO A 219 -5.38 5.76 -23.59
C PRO A 219 -6.11 4.48 -23.12
N TRP A 220 -6.86 3.81 -24.01
CA TRP A 220 -7.73 2.68 -23.63
C TRP A 220 -6.95 1.48 -23.10
N SER A 221 -5.72 1.29 -23.57
CA SER A 221 -4.78 0.28 -23.08
C SER A 221 -4.42 0.47 -21.60
N PHE A 222 -4.53 1.68 -21.04
CA PHE A 222 -4.25 1.93 -19.61
C PHE A 222 -5.20 1.16 -18.69
N LEU A 223 -6.37 0.77 -19.18
CA LEU A 223 -7.29 -0.10 -18.43
C LEU A 223 -6.76 -1.53 -18.23
N LEU A 224 -5.71 -1.92 -18.97
CA LEU A 224 -5.06 -3.21 -18.89
C LEU A 224 -3.76 -3.17 -18.06
N GLU A 225 -3.39 -2.02 -17.49
CA GLU A 225 -2.25 -1.89 -16.58
C GLU A 225 -2.66 -2.36 -15.18
N PHE A 226 -2.70 -3.67 -14.99
CA PHE A 226 -3.26 -4.32 -13.80
C PHE A 226 -2.46 -4.01 -12.53
N HIS A 227 -1.14 -3.84 -12.66
CA HIS A 227 -0.31 -3.37 -11.55
C HIS A 227 -0.67 -1.94 -11.09
N GLY A 228 -1.09 -1.06 -12.01
CA GLY A 228 -1.61 0.27 -11.65
C GLY A 228 -2.88 0.19 -10.78
N TYR A 229 -3.76 -0.78 -11.02
CA TYR A 229 -4.93 -1.01 -10.15
C TYR A 229 -4.55 -1.58 -8.78
N TRP A 230 -3.46 -2.34 -8.68
CA TRP A 230 -2.92 -2.78 -7.39
C TRP A 230 -2.61 -1.56 -6.51
N HIS A 231 -1.94 -0.53 -7.03
CA HIS A 231 -1.67 0.71 -6.28
C HIS A 231 -2.96 1.36 -5.77
N VAL A 232 -3.93 1.55 -6.67
CA VAL A 232 -5.20 2.21 -6.32
C VAL A 232 -5.97 1.41 -5.26
N LEU A 233 -6.14 0.11 -5.44
CA LEU A 233 -6.93 -0.73 -4.56
C LEU A 233 -6.27 -0.92 -3.19
N THR A 234 -4.95 -1.11 -3.15
CA THR A 234 -4.24 -1.24 -1.88
C THR A 234 -4.15 0.10 -1.13
N ALA A 235 -4.09 1.25 -1.83
CA ALA A 235 -4.21 2.57 -1.20
C ALA A 235 -5.57 2.74 -0.49
N ILE A 236 -6.66 2.35 -1.17
CA ILE A 236 -8.02 2.36 -0.61
C ILE A 236 -8.12 1.42 0.59
N GLY A 237 -7.63 0.18 0.45
CA GLY A 237 -7.62 -0.82 1.52
C GLY A 237 -6.84 -0.35 2.73
N ALA A 238 -5.60 0.10 2.54
CA ALA A 238 -4.72 0.61 3.58
C ALA A 238 -5.34 1.80 4.31
N CYS A 239 -5.82 2.82 3.58
CA CYS A 239 -6.49 3.97 4.18
C CYS A 239 -7.72 3.55 5.00
N THR A 240 -8.51 2.58 4.51
CA THR A 240 -9.68 2.07 5.23
C THR A 240 -9.28 1.44 6.57
N PHE A 241 -8.26 0.57 6.59
CA PHE A 241 -7.76 -0.03 7.83
C PHE A 241 -7.10 0.99 8.77
N MET A 242 -6.33 1.94 8.24
CA MET A 242 -5.69 3.00 9.04
C MET A 242 -6.74 3.83 9.78
N VAL A 243 -7.79 4.28 9.09
CA VAL A 243 -8.89 5.04 9.70
C VAL A 243 -9.65 4.20 10.74
N MET A 244 -9.95 2.93 10.43
CA MET A 244 -10.63 2.05 11.39
C MET A 244 -9.81 1.81 12.66
N VAL A 245 -8.52 1.47 12.50
CA VAL A 245 -7.61 1.25 13.63
C VAL A 245 -7.50 2.54 14.45
N GLU A 246 -7.33 3.69 13.80
CA GLU A 246 -7.29 4.97 14.48
C GLU A 246 -8.55 5.23 15.32
N ASP A 247 -9.74 5.04 14.74
CA ASP A 247 -11.02 5.27 15.40
C ASP A 247 -11.32 4.31 16.56
N LEU A 248 -10.91 3.05 16.43
CA LEU A 248 -11.06 2.03 17.47
C LEU A 248 -10.12 2.24 18.65
N THR A 249 -8.97 2.88 18.39
CA THR A 249 -7.92 3.18 19.38
C THR A 249 -7.94 4.64 19.84
N ASN A 250 -8.96 5.41 19.47
CA ASN A 250 -9.18 6.77 19.98
C ASN A 250 -10.08 6.71 21.22
N GLU A 251 -9.59 7.24 22.35
CA GLU A 251 -10.28 7.20 23.64
C GLU A 251 -11.50 8.13 23.72
N ASP A 252 -11.45 9.31 23.10
CA ASP A 252 -12.56 10.26 23.14
C ASP A 252 -13.75 9.75 22.33
N LYS A 253 -13.50 9.19 21.15
CA LYS A 253 -14.52 8.47 20.37
C LYS A 253 -15.06 7.24 21.11
N ALA A 254 -14.28 6.64 22.02
CA ALA A 254 -14.74 5.52 22.83
C ALA A 254 -15.70 5.94 23.95
N LYS A 255 -15.59 7.18 24.47
CA LYS A 255 -16.54 7.74 25.44
C LYS A 255 -17.89 8.02 24.78
N ASP A 256 -17.90 8.51 23.55
CA ASP A 256 -19.14 8.77 22.80
C ASP A 256 -19.88 7.47 22.43
N ARG A 257 -19.15 6.40 22.08
CA ARG A 257 -19.71 5.06 21.84
C ARG A 257 -20.31 4.39 23.08
N LYS A 258 -20.01 4.88 24.29
CA LYS A 258 -20.61 4.39 25.54
C LYS A 258 -21.89 5.14 25.93
N LYS A 259 -22.16 6.31 25.33
CA LYS A 259 -23.34 7.14 25.61
C LYS A 259 -24.54 6.84 24.71
N ASN A 260 -24.31 6.15 23.58
CA ASN A 260 -25.32 5.69 22.63
C ASN A 260 -25.38 4.16 22.60
#